data_AF-A0A317KJK5-F1
#
_entry.id   AF-A0A317KJK5-F1
#
_cell.length_a   1.000
_cell.length_b   1.000
_cell.length_c   1.000
_cell.angle_alpha   90.00
_cell.angle_beta   90.00
_cell.angle_gamma   90.00
#
_symmetry.space_group_name_H-M   'P 1'
#
loop_
_entity.id
_entity.type
_entity.pdbx_description
1 polymer ?
#
loop_
_entity_poly.entity_id
_entity_poly.type
_entity_poly.pdbx_seq_one_letter_code
_entity_poly.pdbx_strand_id
1 'polypeptide(L)'
;MWWVGCHGGAGASTLARLVGFGLDFGSKGWPIVTPAMPATNVVLVCRMSASGTWAATGAIEQWRRRSGMSGLITVLGVVAVAASPRRPPRIATERLHLLRGWAPQVWRIGWVDALLAADDPRDVGAPPDIEALRTAIWQKVHTPREGMR
;
A
#
# COMPACT_ATOMS: atom_id res chain seq x y z
N MET A 1 -8.60 1.75 8.42
CA MET A 1 -7.82 1.45 7.20
C MET A 1 -6.71 0.48 7.56
N TRP A 2 -6.41 -0.48 6.70
CA TRP A 2 -5.32 -1.44 6.89
C TRP A 2 -4.19 -1.23 5.90
N TRP A 3 -2.97 -1.27 6.39
CA TRP A 3 -1.76 -1.41 5.59
C TRP A 3 -1.48 -2.90 5.40
N VAL A 4 -1.57 -3.38 4.16
CA VAL A 4 -1.42 -4.80 3.85
C VAL A 4 -0.18 -4.98 2.98
N GLY A 5 0.81 -5.69 3.49
CA GLY A 5 1.98 -6.10 2.71
C GLY A 5 1.59 -7.21 1.72
N CYS A 6 1.88 -7.03 0.44
CA CYS A 6 1.68 -8.07 -0.56
C CYS A 6 2.61 -9.29 -0.34
N HIS A 7 3.68 -9.11 0.44
CA HIS A 7 4.65 -10.13 0.81
C HIS A 7 5.38 -9.75 2.12
N GLY A 8 6.12 -10.67 2.72
CA GLY A 8 6.96 -10.39 3.89
C GLY A 8 8.03 -9.34 3.59
N GLY A 9 8.26 -8.40 4.51
CA GLY A 9 9.23 -7.33 4.32
C GLY A 9 8.81 -6.24 3.30
N ALA A 10 7.51 -6.14 2.99
CA ALA A 10 7.01 -5.13 2.05
C ALA A 10 7.21 -3.68 2.51
N GLY A 11 7.31 -3.44 3.83
CA GLY A 11 7.36 -2.10 4.43
C GLY A 11 6.02 -1.61 5.00
N ALA A 12 5.00 -2.47 5.08
CA ALA A 12 3.68 -2.10 5.60
C ALA A 12 3.72 -1.58 7.05
N SER A 13 4.44 -2.28 7.93
CA SER A 13 4.62 -1.88 9.33
C SER A 13 5.35 -0.53 9.47
N THR A 14 6.37 -0.30 8.65
CA THR A 14 7.13 0.96 8.60
C THR A 14 6.23 2.10 8.14
N LEU A 15 5.49 1.92 7.03
CA LEU A 15 4.58 2.94 6.51
C LEU A 15 3.43 3.23 7.47
N ALA A 16 2.84 2.23 8.11
CA ALA A 16 1.79 2.43 9.10
C ALA A 16 2.26 3.34 10.26
N ARG A 17 3.47 3.11 10.76
CA ARG A 17 4.09 3.95 11.81
C ARG A 17 4.39 5.36 11.33
N LEU A 18 5.02 5.49 10.16
CA LEU A 18 5.45 6.77 9.61
C LEU A 18 4.29 7.65 9.15
N VAL A 19 3.26 7.07 8.52
CA VAL A 19 2.06 7.81 8.11
C VAL A 19 1.23 8.22 9.33
N GLY A 20 1.30 7.46 10.43
CA GLY A 20 0.69 7.84 11.71
C GLY A 20 -0.81 7.57 11.80
N PHE A 21 -1.40 6.90 10.80
CA PHE A 21 -2.78 6.44 10.84
C PHE A 21 -2.99 5.15 10.03
N GLY A 22 -4.08 4.45 10.36
CA GLY A 22 -4.32 3.08 9.92
C GLY A 22 -3.52 2.07 10.74
N LEU A 23 -3.84 0.79 10.56
CA LEU A 23 -3.24 -0.30 11.32
C LEU A 23 -2.46 -1.22 10.38
N ASP A 24 -1.30 -1.69 10.85
CA ASP A 24 -0.52 -2.71 10.15
C ASP A 24 -1.26 -4.06 10.20
N PHE A 25 -1.51 -4.64 9.04
CA PHE A 25 -2.08 -5.97 8.89
C PHE A 25 -0.99 -7.04 8.61
N GLY A 26 0.24 -6.60 8.32
CA GLY A 26 1.33 -7.48 7.89
C GLY A 26 1.07 -8.05 6.49
N SER A 27 1.59 -9.26 6.24
CA SER A 27 1.56 -9.91 4.92
C SER A 27 0.86 -11.26 4.90
N LYS A 28 -0.12 -11.47 5.79
CA LYS A 28 -0.79 -12.76 5.99
C LYS A 28 -2.01 -12.98 5.10
N GLY A 29 -2.29 -12.07 4.16
CA GLY A 29 -3.44 -12.13 3.26
C GLY A 29 -4.31 -10.89 3.37
N TRP A 30 -5.62 -11.08 3.26
CA TRP A 30 -6.61 -9.99 3.32
C TRP A 30 -7.28 -9.90 4.69
N PRO A 31 -7.66 -8.70 5.15
CA PRO A 31 -8.54 -8.55 6.30
C PRO A 31 -9.83 -9.35 6.11
N ILE A 32 -10.22 -10.12 7.14
CA ILE A 32 -11.51 -10.81 7.15
C ILE A 32 -12.58 -9.78 7.47
N VAL A 33 -13.52 -9.62 6.55
CA VAL A 33 -14.65 -8.69 6.67
C VAL A 33 -15.96 -9.46 6.46
N THR A 34 -16.96 -9.15 7.27
CA THR A 34 -18.32 -9.71 7.14
C THR A 34 -19.29 -8.61 6.73
N PRO A 35 -20.47 -8.92 6.17
CA PRO A 35 -21.46 -7.90 5.82
C PRO A 35 -21.94 -7.04 7.00
N ALA A 36 -21.80 -7.52 8.24
CA ALA A 36 -22.13 -6.77 9.45
C ALA A 36 -21.04 -5.76 9.86
N MET A 37 -19.86 -5.81 9.23
CA MET A 37 -18.74 -4.91 9.52
C MET A 37 -18.75 -3.70 8.58
N PRO A 38 -18.23 -2.54 9.02
CA PRO A 38 -18.03 -1.40 8.16
C PRO A 38 -17.14 -1.72 6.96
N ALA A 39 -17.40 -1.05 5.83
CA ALA A 39 -16.53 -1.12 4.66
C ALA A 39 -15.08 -0.77 5.05
N THR A 40 -14.15 -1.60 4.59
CA THR A 40 -12.78 -1.60 5.05
C THR A 40 -11.86 -1.05 3.97
N ASN A 41 -11.19 0.07 4.27
CA ASN A 41 -10.17 0.63 3.39
C ASN A 41 -8.83 -0.12 3.54
N VAL A 42 -8.21 -0.48 2.43
CA VAL A 42 -6.92 -1.18 2.36
C VAL A 42 -5.94 -0.40 1.49
N VAL A 43 -4.71 -0.27 1.96
CA VAL A 43 -3.57 0.17 1.16
C VAL A 43 -2.63 -1.01 1.01
N LEU A 44 -2.39 -1.43 -0.23
CA LEU A 44 -1.44 -2.50 -0.52
C LEU A 44 -0.03 -1.95 -0.55
N VAL A 45 0.94 -2.69 -0.01
CA VAL A 45 2.34 -2.29 0.03
C VAL A 45 3.19 -3.39 -0.60
N CYS A 46 4.12 -3.01 -1.48
CA CYS A 46 5.10 -3.91 -2.03
C CYS A 46 6.47 -3.28 -2.11
N ARG A 47 7.52 -4.11 -2.19
CA ARG A 47 8.86 -3.64 -2.56
C ARG A 47 8.97 -3.50 -4.07
N MET A 48 9.74 -2.50 -4.50
CA MET A 48 10.17 -2.29 -5.89
C MET A 48 11.22 -3.33 -6.30
N SER A 49 10.80 -4.59 -6.33
CA SER A 49 11.55 -5.76 -6.77
C SER A 49 10.70 -6.59 -7.73
N ALA A 50 11.31 -7.56 -8.42
CA ALA A 50 10.58 -8.44 -9.31
C ALA A 50 9.48 -9.23 -8.56
N SER A 51 9.82 -9.82 -7.40
CA SER A 51 8.87 -10.58 -6.57
C SER A 51 7.81 -9.67 -5.94
N GLY A 52 8.20 -8.50 -5.45
CA GLY A 52 7.26 -7.59 -4.78
C GLY A 52 6.21 -7.03 -5.72
N THR A 53 6.61 -6.64 -6.93
CA THR A 53 5.67 -6.14 -7.94
C THR A 53 4.79 -7.24 -8.52
N TRP A 54 5.30 -8.48 -8.62
CA TRP A 54 4.47 -9.65 -8.95
C TRP A 54 3.41 -9.94 -7.88
N ALA A 55 3.79 -9.92 -6.61
CA ALA A 55 2.86 -10.12 -5.50
C ALA A 55 1.77 -9.03 -5.47
N ALA A 56 2.14 -7.77 -5.77
CA ALA A 56 1.17 -6.69 -5.90
C ALA A 56 0.20 -6.88 -7.08
N THR A 57 0.68 -7.36 -8.22
CA THR A 57 -0.19 -7.76 -9.34
C THR A 57 -1.20 -8.81 -8.91
N GLY A 58 -0.75 -9.88 -8.26
CA GLY A 58 -1.63 -10.94 -7.76
C GLY A 58 -2.65 -10.43 -6.73
N ALA A 59 -2.25 -9.55 -5.80
CA ALA A 59 -3.16 -8.95 -4.83
C ALA A 59 -4.25 -8.09 -5.52
N ILE A 60 -3.87 -7.23 -6.46
CA ILE A 60 -4.85 -6.43 -7.20
C ILE A 60 -5.79 -7.31 -8.03
N GLU A 61 -5.29 -8.37 -8.65
CA GLU A 61 -6.15 -9.33 -9.36
C GLU A 61 -7.14 -10.03 -8.43
N GLN A 62 -6.70 -10.46 -7.24
CA GLN A 62 -7.58 -11.07 -6.24
C GLN A 62 -8.70 -10.10 -5.84
N TRP A 63 -8.37 -8.85 -5.54
CA TRP A 63 -9.36 -7.83 -5.18
C TRP A 63 -10.37 -7.56 -6.31
N ARG A 64 -9.90 -7.47 -7.56
CA ARG A 64 -10.77 -7.18 -8.71
C ARG A 64 -11.68 -8.35 -9.09
N ARG A 65 -11.20 -9.60 -8.99
CA ARG A 65 -11.91 -10.78 -9.49
C ARG A 65 -12.80 -11.43 -8.44
N ARG A 66 -12.53 -11.25 -7.14
CA ARG A 66 -13.26 -11.95 -6.09
C ARG A 66 -14.58 -11.24 -5.78
N SER A 67 -15.67 -11.80 -6.30
CA SER A 67 -17.04 -11.39 -5.96
C SER A 67 -17.23 -11.30 -4.45
N GLY A 68 -17.81 -10.19 -3.98
CA GLY A 68 -18.04 -9.91 -2.55
C GLY A 68 -16.88 -9.25 -1.82
N MET A 69 -15.63 -9.37 -2.30
CA MET A 69 -14.50 -8.66 -1.70
C MET A 69 -14.52 -7.17 -2.05
N SER A 70 -14.85 -6.81 -3.29
CA SER A 70 -14.93 -5.42 -3.74
C SER A 70 -16.06 -4.60 -3.10
N GLY A 71 -17.08 -5.26 -2.53
CA GLY A 71 -18.18 -4.60 -1.81
C GLY A 71 -17.84 -4.27 -0.34
N LEU A 72 -16.96 -5.05 0.29
CA LEU A 72 -16.58 -4.90 1.70
C LEU A 72 -15.16 -4.35 1.89
N ILE A 73 -14.28 -4.53 0.90
CA ILE A 73 -12.90 -4.05 0.90
C ILE A 73 -12.72 -3.05 -0.25
N THR A 74 -12.40 -1.82 0.12
CA THR A 74 -12.01 -0.77 -0.82
C THR A 74 -10.48 -0.65 -0.82
N VAL A 75 -9.83 -1.08 -1.90
CA VAL A 75 -8.39 -0.83 -2.08
C VAL A 75 -8.21 0.63 -2.50
N LEU A 76 -7.49 1.42 -1.71
CA LEU A 76 -7.20 2.83 -2.00
C LEU A 76 -6.09 2.99 -3.04
N GLY A 77 -5.19 2.01 -3.12
CA GLY A 77 -4.09 1.95 -4.09
C GLY A 77 -2.96 1.04 -3.63
N VAL A 78 -1.86 1.08 -4.39
CA VAL A 78 -0.63 0.33 -4.12
C VAL A 78 0.51 1.31 -3.81
N VAL A 79 1.25 1.08 -2.73
CA VAL A 79 2.49 1.79 -2.41
C VAL A 79 3.67 0.89 -2.72
N ALA A 80 4.53 1.35 -3.63
CA ALA A 80 5.75 0.64 -3.99
C ALA A 80 6.97 1.29 -3.33
N VAL A 81 7.58 0.59 -2.38
CA VAL A 81 8.72 1.06 -1.58
C VAL A 81 10.02 0.66 -2.28
N ALA A 82 10.94 1.61 -2.45
CA ALA A 82 12.25 1.36 -3.03
C ALA A 82 12.96 0.19 -2.34
N ALA A 83 13.56 -0.70 -3.14
CA ALA A 83 14.28 -1.84 -2.58
C ALA A 83 15.71 -1.51 -2.15
N SER A 84 16.27 -0.43 -2.70
CA SER A 84 17.65 0.04 -2.53
C SER A 84 17.73 1.48 -3.09
N PRO A 85 18.84 2.22 -2.90
CA PRO A 85 19.03 3.52 -3.56
C PRO A 85 19.27 3.38 -5.07
N ARG A 86 19.52 2.16 -5.57
CA ARG A 86 19.76 1.90 -7.00
C ARG A 86 18.46 1.93 -7.79
N ARG A 87 18.60 2.16 -9.09
CA ARG A 87 17.49 2.07 -10.05
C ARG A 87 16.81 0.69 -9.93
N PRO A 88 15.47 0.62 -9.82
CA PRO A 88 14.76 -0.65 -9.78
C PRO A 88 14.95 -1.47 -11.07
N PRO A 89 14.92 -2.81 -10.99
CA PRO A 89 14.93 -3.67 -12.16
C PRO A 89 13.80 -3.30 -13.15
N ARG A 90 14.08 -3.42 -14.44
CA ARG A 90 13.13 -3.10 -15.52
C ARG A 90 11.79 -3.80 -15.33
N ILE A 91 11.82 -5.11 -15.06
CA ILE A 91 10.62 -5.93 -14.83
C ILE A 91 9.74 -5.41 -13.69
N ALA A 92 10.32 -4.86 -12.63
CA ALA A 92 9.56 -4.30 -11.52
C ALA A 92 8.86 -3.00 -11.93
N THR A 93 9.54 -2.17 -12.72
CA THR A 93 8.97 -0.92 -13.23
C THR A 93 7.86 -1.17 -14.23
N GLU A 94 8.02 -2.13 -15.14
CA GLU A 94 6.98 -2.53 -16.12
C GLU A 94 5.72 -3.06 -15.41
N ARG A 95 5.87 -3.96 -14.44
CA ARG A 95 4.73 -4.47 -13.65
C ARG A 95 4.01 -3.36 -12.89
N LEU A 96 4.75 -2.43 -12.28
CA LEU A 96 4.14 -1.30 -11.59
C LEU A 96 3.42 -0.36 -12.56
N HIS A 97 3.95 -0.19 -13.78
CA HIS A 97 3.28 0.62 -14.80
C HIS A 97 1.92 0.01 -15.20
N LEU A 98 1.86 -1.30 -15.41
CA LEU A 98 0.61 -2.02 -15.70
C LEU A 98 -0.42 -1.86 -14.57
N LEU A 99 0.04 -1.89 -13.31
CA LEU A 99 -0.84 -1.69 -12.15
C LEU A 99 -1.56 -0.33 -12.14
N ARG A 100 -1.06 0.70 -12.83
CA ARG A 100 -1.75 2.00 -12.91
C ARG A 100 -3.09 1.94 -13.62
N GLY A 101 -3.31 0.95 -14.49
CA GLY A 101 -4.61 0.71 -15.12
C GLY A 101 -5.56 -0.15 -14.30
N TRP A 102 -5.07 -0.80 -13.23
CA TRP A 102 -5.82 -1.80 -12.45
C TRP A 102 -6.08 -1.36 -11.00
N ALA A 103 -5.19 -0.56 -10.44
CA ALA A 103 -5.29 -0.03 -9.08
C ALA A 103 -5.80 1.43 -9.14
N PRO A 104 -6.60 1.88 -8.16
CA PRO A 104 -7.09 3.26 -8.14
C PRO A 104 -5.99 4.33 -8.06
N GLN A 105 -4.87 3.98 -7.43
CA GLN A 105 -3.65 4.79 -7.36
C GLN A 105 -2.42 3.90 -7.20
N VAL A 106 -1.28 4.44 -7.64
CA VAL A 106 0.03 3.84 -7.39
C VAL A 106 0.98 4.92 -6.88
N TRP A 107 1.39 4.80 -5.63
CA TRP A 107 2.38 5.66 -5.00
C TRP A 107 3.77 4.99 -4.98
N ARG A 108 4.81 5.81 -4.95
CA ARG A 108 6.19 5.34 -4.84
C ARG A 108 6.85 6.02 -3.65
N ILE A 109 7.51 5.23 -2.83
CA ILE A 109 8.34 5.70 -1.72
C ILE A 109 9.79 5.41 -2.09
N GLY A 110 10.62 6.44 -2.00
CA GLY A 110 12.05 6.40 -2.24
C GLY A 110 12.81 5.60 -1.19
N TRP A 111 14.11 5.50 -1.40
CA TRP A 111 15.00 4.89 -0.42
C TRP A 111 15.33 5.91 0.67
N VAL A 112 15.29 5.49 1.93
CA VAL A 112 15.60 6.33 3.10
C VAL A 112 16.63 5.60 3.95
N ASP A 113 17.90 5.97 3.81
CA ASP A 113 19.02 5.30 4.48
C ASP A 113 18.89 5.30 6.02
N ALA A 114 18.39 6.39 6.59
CA ALA A 114 18.25 6.54 8.04
C ALA A 114 17.35 5.48 8.69
N LEU A 115 16.42 4.87 7.93
CA LEU A 115 15.58 3.78 8.45
C LEU A 115 16.37 2.51 8.79
N LEU A 116 17.57 2.32 8.25
CA LEU A 116 18.40 1.17 8.57
C LEU A 116 19.09 1.29 9.93
N ALA A 117 19.27 2.51 10.42
CA ALA A 117 19.95 2.81 11.67
C ALA A 117 18.98 3.13 12.83
N ALA A 118 17.67 3.09 12.56
CA ALA A 118 16.64 3.45 13.52
C ALA A 118 15.97 2.22 14.12
N ASP A 119 15.84 2.20 15.45
CA ASP A 119 15.07 1.17 16.17
C ASP A 119 13.56 1.37 15.97
N ASP A 120 13.11 2.63 16.00
CA ASP A 120 11.76 3.02 15.61
C ASP A 120 11.81 3.88 14.34
N PRO A 121 11.08 3.52 13.27
CA PRO A 121 11.07 4.33 12.05
C PRO A 121 10.60 5.77 12.27
N ARG A 122 9.83 6.05 13.33
CA ARG A 122 9.36 7.41 13.67
C ARG A 122 10.50 8.36 14.06
N ASP A 123 11.65 7.82 14.48
CA ASP A 123 12.82 8.62 14.87
C ASP A 123 13.55 9.22 13.66
N VAL A 124 13.27 8.72 12.45
CA VAL A 124 13.81 9.26 11.19
C VAL A 124 13.09 10.55 10.76
N GLY A 125 12.00 10.92 11.44
CA GLY A 125 11.11 11.99 11.02
C GLY A 125 10.24 11.56 9.83
N ALA A 126 9.73 12.53 9.08
CA ALA A 126 8.83 12.26 7.96
C ALA A 126 9.46 12.65 6.62
N PRO A 127 10.00 11.68 5.87
CA PRO A 127 10.47 11.90 4.51
C PRO A 127 9.40 12.57 3.63
N PRO A 128 9.77 13.44 2.66
CA PRO A 128 8.80 14.20 1.87
C PRO A 128 7.77 13.35 1.11
N ASP A 129 8.18 12.18 0.63
CA ASP A 129 7.32 11.21 -0.04
C ASP A 129 6.35 10.52 0.91
N ILE A 130 6.73 10.30 2.16
CA ILE A 130 5.85 9.83 3.24
C ILE A 130 4.82 10.90 3.59
N GLU A 131 5.20 12.17 3.70
CA GLU A 131 4.24 13.27 3.96
C GLU A 131 3.25 13.45 2.79
N ALA A 132 3.75 13.36 1.55
CA ALA A 132 2.90 13.36 0.37
C ALA A 132 1.93 12.17 0.36
N LEU A 133 2.40 10.98 0.73
CA LEU A 133 1.58 9.78 0.85
C LEU A 133 0.51 9.95 1.95
N ARG A 134 0.90 10.44 3.13
CA ARG A 134 0.00 10.73 4.26
C ARG A 134 -1.14 11.65 3.80
N THR A 135 -0.79 12.76 3.16
CA THR A 135 -1.75 13.75 2.67
C THR A 135 -2.71 13.14 1.64
N ALA A 136 -2.17 12.41 0.66
CA ALA A 136 -2.97 11.80 -0.41
C ALA A 136 -3.95 10.74 0.11
N ILE A 137 -3.51 9.90 1.05
CA ILE A 137 -4.39 8.89 1.67
C ILE A 137 -5.41 9.56 2.57
N TRP A 138 -5.03 10.56 3.36
CA TRP A 138 -5.95 11.29 4.24
C TRP A 138 -7.10 11.89 3.46
N GLN A 139 -6.80 12.56 2.34
CA GLN A 139 -7.80 13.08 1.41
C GLN A 139 -8.70 11.96 0.92
N LYS A 140 -8.15 10.87 0.38
CA LYS A 140 -8.96 9.74 -0.12
C LYS A 140 -9.88 9.09 0.91
N VAL A 141 -9.45 8.99 2.16
CA VAL A 141 -10.25 8.39 3.24
C VAL A 141 -11.41 9.29 3.65
N HIS A 142 -11.24 10.61 3.55
CA HIS A 142 -12.22 11.60 4.02
C HIS A 142 -13.01 12.28 2.88
N THR A 143 -12.67 12.05 1.62
CA THR A 143 -13.51 12.46 0.49
C THR A 143 -14.83 11.69 0.55
N PRO A 144 -15.99 12.36 0.63
CA PRO A 144 -17.28 11.70 0.56
C PRO A 144 -17.38 10.89 -0.74
N ARG A 145 -17.89 9.66 -0.65
CA ARG A 145 -18.17 8.87 -1.85
C ARG A 145 -19.30 9.55 -2.63
N GLU A 146 -18.97 10.31 -3.67
CA GLU A 146 -19.96 10.71 -4.67
C GLU A 146 -20.53 9.43 -5.30
N GLY A 147 -21.83 9.19 -5.12
CA GLY A 147 -22.54 8.06 -5.73
C GLY A 147 -22.97 6.97 -4.76
N MET A 148 -23.92 7.30 -3.88
CA MET A 148 -24.98 6.36 -3.48
C MET A 148 -26.27 7.19 -3.35
N ARG A 149 -26.88 7.49 -4.48
CA ARG A 149 -28.31 7.79 -4.63
C ARG A 149 -28.88 6.79 -5.62
#